data_AF-A0A954KB69-F1
#
_entry.id   AF-A0A954KB69-F1
#
_cell.length_a   1.000
_cell.length_b   1.000
_cell.length_c   1.000
_cell.angle_alpha   90.00
_cell.angle_beta   90.00
_cell.angle_gamma   90.00
#
_symmetry.space_group_name_H-M   'P 1'
#
loop_
_entity.id
_entity.type
_entity.pdbx_description
1 polymer ?
#
loop_
_entity_poly.entity_id
_entity_poly.type
_entity_poly.pdbx_seq_one_letter_code
_entity_poly.pdbx_strand_id
1 'polypeptide(L)' 'MSTPELRKQISIFVPLSDWKVIRQEAAQRRIPMTELCRQWMHPSLDRLREQTPERVT' A
#
# COMPACT_ATOMS: atom_id res chain seq x y z
N MET A 1 -6.81 24.50 -6.42
CA MET A 1 -7.57 23.24 -6.40
C MET A 1 -6.58 22.14 -6.77
N SER A 2 -6.26 21.22 -5.87
CA SER A 2 -5.36 20.10 -6.13
C SER A 2 -6.01 19.14 -7.13
N THR A 3 -5.30 18.81 -8.20
CA THR A 3 -5.72 17.81 -9.18
C THR A 3 -5.99 16.48 -8.48
N PRO A 4 -7.11 15.79 -8.78
CA PRO A 4 -7.39 14.50 -8.18
C PRO A 4 -6.31 13.50 -8.61
N GLU A 5 -5.63 12.92 -7.62
CA GLU A 5 -4.60 11.92 -7.85
C GLU A 5 -5.22 10.69 -8.53
N LEU A 6 -4.66 10.27 -9.66
CA LEU A 6 -5.11 9.06 -10.36
C LEU A 6 -4.75 7.84 -9.52
N ARG A 7 -5.74 7.00 -9.21
CA ARG A 7 -5.56 5.79 -8.39
C ARG A 7 -5.80 4.55 -9.22
N LYS A 8 -4.95 3.55 -9.03
CA LYS A 8 -5.14 2.18 -9.55
C LYS A 8 -5.40 1.25 -8.38
N GLN A 9 -6.27 0.26 -8.59
CA GLN A 9 -6.45 -0.86 -7.68
C GLN A 9 -5.50 -1.98 -8.08
N ILE A 10 -4.79 -2.54 -7.10
CA ILE A 10 -3.95 -3.72 -7.27
C ILE A 10 -4.59 -4.91 -6.57
N SER A 11 -4.54 -6.07 -7.22
CA SER A 11 -4.94 -7.36 -6.64
C SER A 11 -3.69 -8.20 -6.47
N ILE A 12 -3.47 -8.74 -5.27
CA ILE A 12 -2.35 -9.63 -4.96
C ILE A 12 -2.87 -10.96 -4.44
N PHE A 13 -2.16 -12.03 -4.78
CA PHE A 13 -2.37 -13.35 -4.19
C PHE A 13 -1.37 -13.55 -3.06
N VAL A 14 -1.86 -13.96 -1.89
CA VAL A 14 -1.04 -14.28 -0.72
C VAL A 14 -1.53 -15.59 -0.10
N PRO A 15 -0.67 -16.34 0.61
CA PRO A 15 -1.11 -17.47 1.42
C PRO A 15 -2.22 -17.08 2.39
N LEU A 16 -3.15 -18.00 2.65
CA LEU A 16 -4.25 -17.75 3.57
C LEU A 16 -3.76 -17.47 5.00
N SER A 17 -2.64 -18.08 5.40
CA SER A 17 -1.96 -17.81 6.68
C SER A 17 -1.63 -16.33 6.82
N ASP A 18 -1.03 -15.75 5.78
CA ASP A 18 -0.51 -14.40 5.80
C ASP A 18 -1.68 -13.41 5.76
N TRP A 19 -2.67 -13.68 4.91
CA TRP A 19 -3.90 -12.89 4.87
C TRP A 19 -4.59 -12.81 6.25
N LYS A 20 -4.65 -13.92 7.01
CA LYS A 20 -5.22 -13.93 8.37
C LYS A 20 -4.45 -13.00 9.31
N VAL A 21 -3.12 -13.06 9.27
CA VAL A 21 -2.25 -12.20 10.08
C VAL A 21 -2.48 -10.72 9.74
N ILE A 22 -2.49 -10.38 8.46
CA ILE A 22 -2.73 -9.00 8.00
C ILE A 22 -4.12 -8.50 8.45
N ARG A 23 -5.15 -9.35 8.33
CA ARG A 23 -6.52 -9.02 8.74
C ARG A 23 -6.60 -8.78 10.25
N GLN A 24 -5.93 -9.61 11.05
CA GLN A 24 -5.91 -9.47 12.49
C GLN A 24 -5.23 -8.17 12.92
N GLU A 25 -4.09 -7.83 12.32
CA GLU A 25 -3.38 -6.57 12.60
C GLU A 25 -4.25 -5.34 12.28
N ALA A 26 -4.92 -5.36 11.14
CA ALA A 26 -5.84 -4.28 10.75
C ALA A 26 -6.98 -4.11 11.76
N ALA A 27 -7.54 -5.22 12.26
CA ALA A 27 -8.57 -5.22 13.28
C ALA A 27 -8.06 -4.66 14.62
N GLN A 28 -6.85 -5.06 15.05
CA GLN A 28 -6.23 -4.56 16.29
C GLN A 28 -5.98 -3.06 16.24
N ARG A 29 -5.54 -2.54 15.09
CA ARG A 29 -5.33 -1.10 14.85
C ARG A 29 -6.61 -0.33 14.55
N ARG A 30 -7.75 -1.03 14.36
CA ARG A 30 -9.05 -0.45 13.98
C ARG A 30 -8.98 0.36 12.68
N ILE A 31 -8.22 -0.12 11.70
CA ILE A 31 -8.13 0.50 10.36
C ILE A 31 -8.49 -0.50 9.26
N PRO A 32 -8.95 -0.04 8.09
CA PRO A 32 -9.16 -0.93 6.94
C PRO A 32 -7.87 -1.64 6.52
N MET A 33 -7.97 -2.90 6.08
CA MET A 33 -6.80 -3.64 5.58
C MET A 33 -6.07 -2.91 4.45
N THR A 34 -6.80 -2.24 3.57
CA THR A 34 -6.22 -1.45 2.47
C THR A 34 -5.38 -0.28 2.98
N GLU A 35 -5.78 0.35 4.07
CA GLU A 35 -5.03 1.43 4.71
C GLU A 35 -3.77 0.88 5.39
N LEU A 36 -3.89 -0.24 6.11
CA LEU A 36 -2.73 -0.93 6.68
C LEU A 36 -1.69 -1.28 5.60
N CYS A 37 -2.14 -1.87 4.48
CA CYS A 37 -1.24 -2.18 3.37
C CYS A 37 -0.57 -0.93 2.79
N ARG A 38 -1.28 0.20 2.67
CA ARG A 38 -0.66 1.47 2.21
C ARG A 38 0.40 1.95 3.18
N GLN A 39 0.12 1.94 4.48
CA GLN A 39 1.08 2.35 5.52
C GLN A 39 2.36 1.51 5.47
N TRP A 40 2.23 0.20 5.22
CA TRP A 40 3.40 -0.68 5.07
C TRP A 40 4.12 -0.51 3.74
N MET A 41 3.42 -0.15 2.66
CA MET A 41 4.04 0.09 1.35
C MET A 41 4.80 1.43 1.31
N HIS A 42 4.31 2.47 2.00
CA HIS A 42 4.85 3.84 1.91
C HIS A 42 6.38 3.91 2.02
N PRO A 43 7.04 3.34 3.04
CA PRO A 43 8.50 3.44 3.17
C PRO A 43 9.27 2.85 1.99
N SER A 44 8.76 1.74 1.43
CA SER A 44 9.37 1.10 0.27
C SER A 44 9.14 1.91 -1.00
N LEU A 45 7.95 2.51 -1.16
CA LEU A 45 7.64 3.37 -2.30
C LEU A 45 8.46 4.66 -2.28
N ASP A 46 8.67 5.25 -1.12
CA ASP A 46 9.48 6.46 -0.97
C ASP A 46 10.94 6.18 -1.35
N ARG A 47 11.50 5.06 -0.89
CA ARG A 47 12.83 4.61 -1.32
C ARG A 47 12.91 4.36 -2.83
N LEU A 48 11.89 3.75 -3.44
CA LEU A 48 11.87 3.49 -4.88
C LEU A 48 11.81 4.77 -5.72
N ARG A 49 11.12 5.80 -5.23
CA ARG A 49 11.07 7.13 -5.87
C ARG A 49 12.42 7.83 -5.84
N GLU A 50 13.15 7.74 -4.72
CA GLU A 50 14.52 8.29 -4.63
C GLU A 50 15.48 7.61 -5.61
N GLN A 51 15.32 6.30 -5.83
CA GLN A 51 16.17 5.51 -6.74
C GLN A 51 15.79 5.70 -8.21
N THR A 52 14.56 6.12 -8.48
CA THR A 52 14.01 6.27 -9.83
C THR A 52 13.71 7.75 -10.06
N PRO A 53 14.69 8.56 -10.50
CA PRO A 53 14.38 9.92 -10.96
C PRO A 53 13.37 9.77 -12.09
N GLU A 54 12.18 10.34 -11.91
CA GLU A 54 11.03 10.15 -12.79
C GLU A 54 11.44 10.24 -14.27
N ARG A 55 11.31 9.14 -15.01
CA ARG A 55 11.08 9.25 -16.46
C ARG A 55 9.64 9.73 -16.60
N VAL A 56 9.47 11.04 -16.55
CA VAL A 56 8.26 11.72 -17.02
C VAL A 56 8.12 11.35 -18.50
N THR A 57 7.25 10.39 -18.80
CA THR A 57 6.72 10.13 -20.14
C THR A 57 5.30 10.66 -20.20
#